data_AF-A0A7S1A2G8-F1
#
_entry.id   AF-A0A7S1A2G8-F1
#
_cell.length_a   1.000
_cell.length_b   1.000
_cell.length_c   1.000
_cell.angle_alpha   90.00
_cell.angle_beta   90.00
_cell.angle_gamma   90.00
#
_symmetry.space_group_name_H-M   'P 1'
#
loop_
_entity.id
_entity.type
_entity.pdbx_description
1 polymer ?
#
loop_
_entity_poly.entity_id
_entity_poly.type
_entity_poly.pdbx_seq_one_letter_code
_entity_poly.pdbx_strand_id
1 'polypeptide(L)'
;IYYTRSWFTIFSGTSCSNQVRTFYKPFSVALTCMCCSILLIVFEHQVPFLESLLHIESAAYASFSSLLGFFIVFRTSMASSRFWEACSVVRAMMGDWFDGTSTLVAYLRASDADPDVVVGHQQLLIRLVSLLNLMVLGELEGEESQTKRAHTHELLDVQSIDRESLEMLNTSANRPEVVFQWIQ
;
A
#
# COMPACT_ATOMS: atom_id res chain seq x y z
N ILE A 1 -26.12 2.74 13.96
CA ILE A 1 -25.95 4.21 13.87
C ILE A 1 -24.53 4.46 13.32
N TYR A 2 -24.47 4.94 12.08
CA TYR A 2 -23.33 5.47 11.28
C TYR A 2 -22.06 4.62 11.05
N TYR A 3 -22.02 3.89 9.92
CA TYR A 3 -20.79 3.43 9.23
C TYR A 3 -20.75 3.88 7.75
N THR A 4 -21.29 5.06 7.44
CA THR A 4 -21.45 5.55 6.05
C THR A 4 -20.62 6.78 5.71
N ARG A 5 -19.50 7.03 6.39
CA ARG A 5 -18.74 8.27 6.18
C ARG A 5 -17.23 8.13 6.35
N SER A 6 -16.53 7.49 5.40
CA SER A 6 -15.11 7.80 5.13
C SER A 6 -14.51 7.17 3.85
N TRP A 7 -15.28 6.98 2.78
CA TRP A 7 -14.67 6.58 1.49
C TRP A 7 -14.06 7.78 0.75
N PHE A 8 -14.66 8.97 0.89
CA PHE A 8 -14.20 10.19 0.23
C PHE A 8 -12.89 10.75 0.81
N THR A 9 -12.66 10.55 2.11
CA THR A 9 -11.48 11.07 2.82
C THR A 9 -10.22 10.22 2.62
N ILE A 10 -10.37 8.93 2.29
CA ILE A 10 -9.25 8.06 1.91
C ILE A 10 -8.71 8.48 0.53
N PHE A 11 -9.58 8.96 -0.36
CA PHE A 11 -9.16 9.47 -1.68
C PHE A 11 -8.57 10.88 -1.65
N SER A 12 -8.89 11.72 -0.64
CA SER A 12 -8.42 13.10 -0.59
C SER A 12 -6.98 13.26 -0.08
N GLY A 13 -6.43 12.26 0.62
CA GLY A 13 -5.09 12.33 1.22
C GLY A 13 -3.95 11.83 0.32
N THR A 14 -4.24 10.99 -0.67
CA THR A 14 -3.23 10.56 -1.64
C THR A 14 -3.09 11.61 -2.72
N SER A 15 -2.06 12.46 -2.57
CA SER A 15 -1.60 13.46 -3.55
C SER A 15 -1.99 13.12 -5.00
N CYS A 16 -2.87 13.94 -5.58
CA CYS A 16 -3.39 13.85 -6.96
C CYS A 16 -2.29 13.53 -7.99
N SER A 17 -1.06 14.00 -7.76
CA SER A 17 0.13 13.72 -8.57
C SER A 17 0.44 12.22 -8.78
N ASN A 18 0.28 11.38 -7.75
CA ASN A 18 0.60 9.95 -7.83
C ASN A 18 -0.51 9.14 -8.51
N GLN A 19 -1.77 9.55 -8.34
CA GLN A 19 -2.88 8.94 -9.09
C GLN A 19 -2.76 9.25 -10.58
N VAL A 20 -2.46 10.50 -10.96
CA VAL A 20 -2.27 10.89 -12.36
C VAL A 20 -1.14 10.12 -13.04
N ARG A 21 -0.02 9.85 -12.34
CA ARG A 21 1.07 9.02 -12.88
C ARG A 21 0.64 7.59 -13.23
N THR A 22 -0.23 7.00 -12.42
CA THR A 22 -0.72 5.62 -12.64
C THR A 22 -1.64 5.56 -13.86
N PHE A 23 -2.43 6.62 -14.11
CA PHE A 23 -3.33 6.72 -15.27
C PHE A 23 -2.64 7.14 -16.57
N TYR A 24 -1.50 7.83 -16.51
CA TYR A 24 -0.81 8.31 -17.71
C TYR A 24 -0.34 7.19 -18.65
N LYS A 25 0.16 6.07 -18.09
CA LYS A 25 0.63 4.91 -18.87
C LYS A 25 -0.49 4.25 -19.69
N PRO A 26 -1.63 3.82 -19.11
CA PRO A 26 -2.73 3.25 -19.89
C PRO A 26 -3.35 4.29 -20.83
N PHE A 27 -3.42 5.56 -20.42
CA PHE A 27 -3.93 6.62 -21.30
C PHE A 27 -3.05 6.82 -22.55
N SER A 28 -1.73 6.76 -22.42
CA SER A 28 -0.81 6.84 -23.56
C SER A 28 -0.99 5.67 -24.54
N VAL A 29 -1.24 4.46 -24.03
CA VAL A 29 -1.48 3.27 -24.88
C VAL A 29 -2.86 3.35 -25.54
N ALA A 30 -3.87 3.86 -24.83
CA ALA A 30 -5.19 4.08 -25.41
C ALA A 30 -5.13 5.12 -26.55
N LEU A 31 -4.34 6.18 -26.38
CA LEU A 31 -4.15 7.21 -27.40
C LEU A 31 -3.47 6.65 -28.65
N THR A 32 -2.42 5.81 -28.52
CA THR A 32 -1.78 5.20 -29.69
C THR A 32 -2.73 4.25 -30.42
N CYS A 33 -3.53 3.47 -29.69
CA CYS A 33 -4.55 2.61 -30.27
C CYS A 33 -5.64 3.41 -31.01
N MET A 34 -6.08 4.53 -30.43
CA MET A 34 -7.06 5.43 -31.05
C MET A 34 -6.51 6.04 -32.35
N CYS A 35 -5.27 6.55 -32.33
CA CYS A 35 -4.63 7.10 -33.52
C CYS A 35 -4.46 6.03 -34.63
N CYS A 36 -4.03 4.82 -34.29
CA CYS A 36 -3.94 3.72 -35.25
C CYS A 36 -5.31 3.37 -35.84
N SER A 37 -6.37 3.36 -35.03
CA SER A 37 -7.73 3.08 -35.50
C SER A 37 -8.23 4.16 -36.46
N ILE A 38 -7.98 5.43 -36.17
CA ILE A 38 -8.34 6.56 -37.05
C ILE A 38 -7.55 6.49 -38.36
N LEU A 39 -6.25 6.18 -38.32
CA LEU A 39 -5.43 6.01 -39.51
C LEU A 39 -5.97 4.88 -40.39
N LEU A 40 -6.36 3.74 -39.80
CA LEU A 40 -6.95 2.63 -40.56
C LEU A 40 -8.24 3.05 -41.28
N ILE A 41 -9.13 3.80 -40.62
CA ILE A 41 -10.37 4.31 -41.23
C ILE A 41 -10.06 5.25 -42.41
N VAL A 42 -9.07 6.13 -42.27
CA VAL A 42 -8.67 7.05 -43.34
C VAL A 42 -8.05 6.29 -44.53
N PHE A 43 -7.25 5.26 -44.27
CA PHE A 43 -6.65 4.40 -45.30
C PHE A 43 -7.68 3.52 -46.01
N GLU A 44 -8.69 3.02 -45.29
CA GLU A 44 -9.81 2.25 -45.85
C GLU A 44 -10.56 3.07 -46.91
N HIS A 45 -10.76 4.37 -46.67
CA HIS A 45 -11.39 5.25 -47.66
C HIS A 45 -10.58 5.41 -48.96
N GLN A 46 -9.26 5.21 -48.90
CA GLN A 46 -8.35 5.40 -50.03
C GLN A 46 -8.08 4.12 -50.83
N VAL A 47 -8.27 2.93 -50.23
CA VAL A 47 -7.93 1.63 -50.83
C VAL A 47 -9.08 0.62 -50.66
N PRO A 48 -9.95 0.43 -51.66
CA PRO A 48 -11.13 -0.45 -51.56
C PRO A 48 -10.79 -1.95 -51.43
N PHE A 49 -9.51 -2.33 -51.60
CA PHE A 49 -9.04 -3.70 -51.35
C PHE A 49 -9.03 -4.07 -49.85
N LEU A 50 -8.89 -3.10 -48.95
CA LEU A 50 -8.82 -3.34 -47.51
C LEU A 50 -10.18 -3.71 -46.89
N GLU A 51 -11.28 -3.22 -47.47
CA GLU A 51 -12.66 -3.50 -47.02
C GLU A 51 -12.97 -5.01 -47.05
N SER A 52 -12.42 -5.74 -48.01
CA SER A 52 -12.60 -7.20 -48.11
C SER A 52 -11.76 -8.01 -47.11
N LEU A 53 -10.67 -7.46 -46.57
CA LEU A 53 -9.81 -8.12 -45.57
C LEU A 53 -10.18 -7.73 -44.13
N LEU A 54 -10.75 -6.53 -43.94
CA LEU A 54 -11.07 -5.95 -42.62
C LEU A 54 -12.52 -6.15 -42.20
N HIS A 55 -13.33 -6.90 -42.98
CA HIS A 55 -14.70 -7.27 -42.65
C HIS A 55 -14.74 -8.26 -41.47
N ILE A 56 -14.37 -7.77 -40.28
CA ILE A 56 -14.45 -8.51 -39.03
C ILE A 56 -15.92 -8.73 -38.72
N GLU A 57 -16.29 -9.99 -38.49
CA GLU A 57 -17.64 -10.35 -38.11
C GLU A 57 -17.99 -9.67 -36.78
N SER A 58 -19.09 -8.89 -36.77
CA SER A 58 -19.53 -8.14 -35.58
C SER A 58 -19.72 -9.05 -34.36
N ALA A 59 -20.10 -10.30 -34.58
CA ALA A 59 -20.20 -11.34 -33.56
C ALA A 59 -18.84 -11.69 -32.93
N ALA A 60 -17.77 -11.81 -33.73
CA ALA A 60 -16.42 -12.10 -33.24
C ALA A 60 -15.90 -10.94 -32.37
N TYR A 61 -16.07 -9.69 -32.82
CA TYR A 61 -15.67 -8.51 -32.05
C TYR A 61 -16.46 -8.37 -30.74
N ALA A 62 -17.77 -8.61 -30.76
CA ALA A 62 -18.63 -8.55 -29.58
C ALA A 62 -18.25 -9.64 -28.56
N SER A 63 -17.99 -10.86 -29.02
CA SER A 63 -17.56 -11.96 -28.14
C SER A 63 -16.20 -11.68 -27.50
N PHE A 64 -15.24 -11.16 -28.28
CA PHE A 64 -13.92 -10.79 -27.77
C PHE A 64 -13.99 -9.66 -26.74
N SER A 65 -14.76 -8.61 -27.03
CA SER A 65 -14.97 -7.48 -26.11
C SER A 65 -15.67 -7.92 -24.82
N SER A 66 -16.63 -8.85 -24.92
CA SER A 66 -17.30 -9.44 -23.77
C SER A 66 -16.33 -10.22 -22.89
N LEU A 67 -15.47 -11.06 -23.49
CA LEU A 67 -14.44 -11.82 -22.76
C LEU A 67 -13.43 -10.89 -22.09
N LEU A 68 -12.95 -9.85 -22.78
CA LEU A 68 -12.06 -8.85 -22.19
C LEU A 68 -12.72 -8.12 -21.02
N GLY A 69 -13.97 -7.68 -21.19
CA GLY A 69 -14.74 -7.03 -20.12
C GLY A 69 -14.86 -7.93 -18.89
N PHE A 70 -15.20 -9.21 -19.11
CA PHE A 70 -15.25 -10.21 -18.05
C PHE A 70 -13.88 -10.37 -17.34
N PHE A 71 -12.79 -10.50 -18.09
CA PHE A 71 -11.44 -10.64 -17.52
C PHE A 71 -11.02 -9.42 -16.71
N ILE A 72 -11.31 -8.21 -17.18
CA ILE A 72 -10.99 -6.97 -16.47
C ILE A 72 -11.73 -6.92 -15.13
N VAL A 73 -13.03 -7.19 -15.13
CA VAL A 73 -13.85 -7.19 -13.90
C VAL A 73 -13.37 -8.28 -12.95
N PHE A 74 -13.14 -9.49 -13.44
CA PHE A 74 -12.70 -10.62 -12.62
C PHE A 74 -11.33 -10.36 -11.98
N ARG A 75 -10.34 -9.87 -12.77
CA ARG A 75 -9.02 -9.51 -12.27
C ARG A 75 -9.08 -8.39 -11.24
N THR A 76 -9.87 -7.35 -11.52
CA THR A 76 -10.02 -6.20 -10.61
C THR A 76 -10.70 -6.61 -9.30
N SER A 77 -11.69 -7.49 -9.36
CA SER A 77 -12.38 -8.03 -8.18
C SER A 77 -11.42 -8.83 -7.29
N MET A 78 -10.61 -9.73 -7.87
CA MET A 78 -9.60 -10.48 -7.12
C MET A 78 -8.53 -9.58 -6.50
N ALA A 79 -8.04 -8.59 -7.25
CA ALA A 79 -7.06 -7.62 -6.74
C ALA A 79 -7.64 -6.79 -5.58
N SER A 80 -8.89 -6.34 -5.73
CA SER A 80 -9.60 -5.58 -4.71
C SER A 80 -9.83 -6.42 -3.45
N SER A 81 -10.21 -7.68 -3.58
CA SER A 81 -10.37 -8.60 -2.44
C SER A 81 -9.08 -8.73 -1.64
N ARG A 82 -7.95 -9.00 -2.33
CA ARG A 82 -6.63 -9.11 -1.68
C ARG A 82 -6.19 -7.80 -1.02
N PHE A 83 -6.47 -6.66 -1.65
CA PHE A 83 -6.18 -5.35 -1.08
C PHE A 83 -6.92 -5.11 0.24
N TRP A 84 -8.22 -5.43 0.29
CA TRP A 84 -9.02 -5.29 1.51
C TRP A 84 -8.59 -6.27 2.60
N GLU A 85 -8.26 -7.50 2.23
CA GLU A 85 -7.72 -8.50 3.13
C GLU A 85 -6.41 -8.02 3.77
N ALA A 86 -5.44 -7.56 2.97
CA ALA A 86 -4.19 -6.99 3.45
C ALA A 86 -4.43 -5.80 4.40
N CYS A 87 -5.33 -4.88 4.03
CA CYS A 87 -5.71 -3.75 4.88
C CYS A 87 -6.31 -4.18 6.22
N SER A 88 -7.11 -5.26 6.22
CA SER A 88 -7.72 -5.79 7.45
C SER A 88 -6.67 -6.42 8.37
N VAL A 89 -5.72 -7.18 7.81
CA VAL A 89 -4.63 -7.81 8.56
C VAL A 89 -3.73 -6.76 9.21
N VAL A 90 -3.33 -5.73 8.46
CA VAL A 90 -2.49 -4.63 9.00
C VAL A 90 -3.20 -3.90 10.14
N ARG A 91 -4.51 -3.65 10.02
CA ARG A 91 -5.31 -3.01 11.08
C ARG A 91 -5.46 -3.90 12.32
N ALA A 92 -5.66 -5.20 12.13
CA ALA A 92 -5.73 -6.15 13.24
C ALA A 92 -4.40 -6.19 14.01
N MET A 93 -3.28 -6.31 13.29
CA MET A 93 -1.94 -6.29 13.86
C MET A 93 -1.66 -5.02 14.69
N MET A 94 -2.00 -3.84 14.17
CA MET A 94 -1.88 -2.58 14.93
C MET A 94 -2.76 -2.57 16.18
N GLY A 95 -3.95 -3.17 16.11
CA GLY A 95 -4.84 -3.34 17.26
C GLY A 95 -4.24 -4.24 18.33
N ASP A 96 -3.71 -5.40 17.94
CA ASP A 96 -3.08 -6.36 18.85
C ASP A 96 -1.84 -5.77 19.54
N TRP A 97 -1.02 -5.02 18.81
CA TRP A 97 0.13 -4.32 19.39
C TRP A 97 -0.28 -3.23 20.37
N PHE A 98 -1.34 -2.46 20.05
CA PHE A 98 -1.86 -1.45 20.96
C PHE A 98 -2.39 -2.08 22.25
N ASP A 99 -3.19 -3.15 22.14
CA ASP A 99 -3.76 -3.86 23.28
C ASP A 99 -2.67 -4.47 24.18
N GLY A 100 -1.70 -5.17 23.57
CA GLY A 100 -0.54 -5.74 24.27
C GLY A 100 0.30 -4.68 24.99
N THR A 101 0.61 -3.57 24.30
CA THR A 101 1.36 -2.46 24.89
C THR A 101 0.59 -1.83 26.06
N SER A 102 -0.72 -1.62 25.91
CA SER A 102 -1.56 -1.04 26.96
C SER A 102 -1.62 -1.93 28.21
N THR A 103 -1.64 -3.26 28.02
CA THR A 103 -1.64 -4.26 29.09
C THR A 103 -0.29 -4.27 29.81
N LEU A 104 0.83 -4.25 29.08
CA LEU A 104 2.17 -4.15 29.68
C LEU A 104 2.33 -2.85 30.49
N VAL A 105 1.90 -1.72 29.95
CA VAL A 105 1.91 -0.44 30.66
C VAL A 105 1.04 -0.50 31.92
N ALA A 106 -0.10 -1.18 31.89
CA ALA A 106 -0.95 -1.37 33.05
C ALA A 106 -0.27 -2.23 34.13
N TYR A 107 0.44 -3.32 33.76
CA TYR A 107 1.18 -4.13 34.72
C TYR A 107 2.32 -3.38 35.40
N LEU A 108 3.00 -2.49 34.66
CA LEU A 108 4.06 -1.65 35.23
C LEU A 108 3.56 -0.72 36.35
N ARG A 109 2.24 -0.40 36.40
CA ARG A 109 1.65 0.40 37.49
C ARG A 109 1.57 -0.33 38.82
N ALA A 110 1.61 -1.66 38.80
CA ALA A 110 1.60 -2.48 40.01
C ALA A 110 3.01 -2.80 40.53
N SER A 111 4.05 -2.25 39.89
CA SER A 111 5.44 -2.46 40.28
C SER A 111 5.79 -1.65 41.53
N ASP A 112 6.53 -2.25 42.46
CA ASP A 112 7.12 -1.58 43.64
C ASP A 112 8.44 -0.85 43.30
N ALA A 113 8.85 -0.84 42.02
CA ALA A 113 10.04 -0.13 41.57
C ALA A 113 9.90 1.40 41.68
N ASP A 114 11.05 2.09 41.63
CA ASP A 114 11.10 3.55 41.59
C ASP A 114 10.20 4.10 40.45
N PRO A 115 9.28 5.05 40.73
CA PRO A 115 8.41 5.64 39.73
C PRO A 115 9.18 6.19 38.50
N ASP A 116 10.38 6.72 38.68
CA ASP A 116 11.17 7.27 37.57
C ASP A 116 11.66 6.16 36.63
N VAL A 117 12.01 4.99 37.18
CA VAL A 117 12.39 3.79 36.42
C VAL A 117 11.19 3.22 35.68
N VAL A 118 10.02 3.18 36.32
CA VAL A 118 8.77 2.73 35.71
C VAL A 118 8.39 3.59 34.51
N VAL A 119 8.44 4.93 34.66
CA VAL A 119 8.15 5.87 33.57
C VAL A 119 9.17 5.72 32.44
N GLY A 120 10.47 5.57 32.76
CA GLY A 120 11.51 5.34 31.76
C GLY A 120 11.26 4.08 30.93
N HIS A 121 10.87 2.98 31.58
CA HIS A 121 10.57 1.73 30.90
C HIS A 121 9.28 1.82 30.05
N GLN A 122 8.23 2.48 30.55
CA GLN A 122 7.00 2.74 29.77
C GLN A 122 7.29 3.54 28.50
N GLN A 123 8.13 4.57 28.60
CA GLN A 123 8.54 5.38 27.44
C GLN A 123 9.34 4.56 26.43
N LEU A 124 10.30 3.76 26.90
CA LEU A 124 11.09 2.88 26.03
C LEU A 124 10.20 1.89 25.28
N LEU A 125 9.25 1.25 25.97
CA LEU A 125 8.31 0.30 25.37
C LEU A 125 7.48 0.96 24.25
N ILE A 126 6.89 2.13 24.51
CA ILE A 126 6.08 2.85 23.50
C ILE A 126 6.93 3.20 22.27
N ARG A 127 8.18 3.62 22.47
CA ARG A 127 9.10 3.95 21.37
C ARG A 127 9.52 2.73 20.57
N LEU A 128 9.81 1.60 21.22
CA LEU A 128 10.12 0.34 20.54
C LEU A 128 8.93 -0.17 19.71
N VAL A 129 7.71 -0.08 20.23
CA VAL A 129 6.49 -0.45 19.49
C VAL A 129 6.24 0.51 18.31
N SER A 130 6.54 1.80 18.47
CA SER A 130 6.49 2.78 17.37
C SER A 130 7.52 2.45 16.27
N LEU A 131 8.75 2.09 16.66
CA LEU A 131 9.81 1.66 15.76
C LEU A 131 9.43 0.35 15.03
N LEU A 132 8.86 -0.63 15.73
CA LEU A 132 8.38 -1.89 15.14
C LEU A 132 7.32 -1.63 14.07
N ASN A 133 6.31 -0.81 14.40
CA ASN A 133 5.27 -0.41 13.46
C ASN A 133 5.87 0.23 12.20
N LEU A 134 6.84 1.12 12.37
CA LEU A 134 7.51 1.78 11.26
C LEU A 134 8.22 0.77 10.34
N MET A 135 8.98 -0.16 10.92
CA MET A 135 9.76 -1.13 10.16
C MET A 135 8.85 -2.07 9.38
N VAL A 136 7.78 -2.58 9.99
CA VAL A 136 6.81 -3.45 9.30
C VAL A 136 6.11 -2.71 8.16
N LEU A 137 5.63 -1.48 8.40
CA LEU A 137 5.02 -0.68 7.34
C LEU A 137 6.01 -0.35 6.22
N GLY A 138 7.27 -0.10 6.56
CA GLY A 138 8.34 0.14 5.59
C GLY A 138 8.66 -1.06 4.71
N GLU A 139 8.62 -2.27 5.27
CA GLU A 139 8.77 -3.49 4.47
C GLU A 139 7.55 -3.75 3.58
N LEU A 140 6.34 -3.44 4.06
CA LEU A 140 5.11 -3.57 3.28
C LEU A 140 5.01 -2.58 2.12
N GLU A 141 5.61 -1.39 2.22
CA GLU A 141 5.66 -0.41 1.11
C GLU A 141 6.56 -0.87 -0.06
N GLY A 142 7.49 -1.79 0.18
CA GLY A 142 8.40 -2.34 -0.83
C GLY A 142 9.49 -1.36 -1.32
N GLU A 143 10.49 -1.89 -2.02
CA GLU A 143 11.63 -1.10 -2.54
C GLU A 143 11.31 -0.24 -3.78
N GLU A 144 10.20 -0.52 -4.48
CA GLU A 144 9.83 0.14 -5.74
C GLU A 144 9.24 1.55 -5.57
N SER A 145 8.93 1.96 -4.34
CA SER A 145 8.44 3.32 -4.10
C SER A 145 9.58 4.33 -4.27
N GLN A 146 9.57 5.07 -5.39
CA GLN A 146 10.51 6.18 -5.70
C GLN A 146 10.57 7.26 -4.60
N THR A 147 9.67 7.20 -3.62
CA THR A 147 9.71 7.93 -2.35
C THR A 147 9.39 6.92 -1.25
N LYS A 148 10.39 6.40 -0.54
CA LYS A 148 10.19 5.58 0.67
C LYS A 148 9.49 6.43 1.73
N ARG A 149 8.15 6.45 1.71
CA ARG A 149 7.32 7.31 2.58
C ARG A 149 7.29 6.78 4.00
N ALA A 150 7.53 5.48 4.18
CA ALA A 150 7.65 4.86 5.47
C ALA A 150 8.73 5.54 6.34
N HIS A 151 9.92 5.83 5.80
CA HIS A 151 10.95 6.58 6.54
C HIS A 151 10.59 8.05 6.83
N THR A 152 9.45 8.53 6.30
CA THR A 152 8.93 9.88 6.52
C THR A 152 7.79 9.90 7.55
N HIS A 153 7.33 8.73 8.03
CA HIS A 153 6.38 8.71 9.14
C HIS A 153 7.05 9.22 10.42
N GLU A 154 6.31 10.02 11.19
CA GLU A 154 6.77 10.52 12.48
C GLU A 154 7.06 9.34 13.41
N LEU A 155 8.34 9.11 13.70
CA LEU A 155 8.74 8.18 14.72
C LEU A 155 8.83 8.92 16.06
N LEU A 156 8.30 8.30 17.11
CA LEU A 156 8.41 8.82 18.47
C LEU A 156 9.86 8.69 18.97
N ASP A 157 10.61 9.79 18.87
CA ASP A 157 11.90 10.01 19.55
C ASP A 157 12.92 8.86 19.46
N VAL A 158 13.38 8.57 18.22
CA VAL A 158 14.44 7.59 17.92
C VAL A 158 15.72 7.84 18.71
N GLN A 159 16.01 9.10 19.06
CA GLN A 159 17.31 9.52 19.61
C GLN A 159 17.57 8.99 21.02
N SER A 160 16.53 8.48 21.68
CA SER A 160 16.62 7.85 22.99
C SER A 160 17.07 6.38 22.94
N ILE A 161 17.04 5.75 21.76
CA ILE A 161 17.60 4.42 21.54
C ILE A 161 19.10 4.58 21.29
N ASP A 162 19.89 3.65 21.83
CA ASP A 162 21.32 3.67 21.68
C ASP A 162 21.73 3.58 20.21
N ARG A 163 22.69 4.43 19.84
CA ARG A 163 23.13 4.59 18.46
C ARG A 163 23.72 3.29 17.89
N GLU A 164 24.41 2.52 18.74
CA GLU A 164 24.99 1.23 18.35
C GLU A 164 23.90 0.23 17.93
N SER A 165 22.83 0.09 18.72
CA SER A 165 21.68 -0.76 18.34
C SER A 165 21.02 -0.29 17.05
N LEU A 166 20.90 1.03 16.82
CA LEU A 166 20.34 1.55 15.56
C LEU A 166 21.24 1.26 14.35
N GLU A 167 22.56 1.33 14.50
CA GLU A 167 23.53 0.99 13.45
C GLU A 167 23.51 -0.52 13.14
N MET A 168 23.40 -1.37 14.18
CA MET A 168 23.17 -2.81 14.03
C MET A 168 21.86 -3.11 13.31
N LEU A 169 20.77 -2.42 13.70
CA LEU A 169 19.45 -2.59 13.10
C LEU A 169 19.47 -2.22 11.62
N ASN A 170 20.14 -1.13 11.23
CA ASN A 170 20.25 -0.72 9.84
C ASN A 170 20.97 -1.78 8.97
N THR A 171 21.95 -2.48 9.55
CA THR A 171 22.74 -3.52 8.88
C THR A 171 21.99 -4.86 8.80
N SER A 172 21.00 -5.08 9.66
CA SER A 172 20.22 -6.32 9.70
C SER A 172 19.23 -6.43 8.53
N ALA A 173 19.04 -7.66 8.03
CA ALA A 173 18.09 -7.96 6.95
C ALA A 173 16.64 -8.04 7.44
N ASN A 174 16.42 -8.55 8.66
CA ASN A 174 15.09 -8.75 9.25
C ASN A 174 14.85 -7.74 10.38
N ARG A 175 14.73 -6.46 10.02
CA ARG A 175 14.69 -5.36 11.00
C ARG A 175 13.51 -5.44 11.98
N PRO A 176 12.27 -5.75 11.54
CA PRO A 176 11.13 -5.85 12.44
C PRO A 176 11.31 -6.94 13.50
N GLU A 177 11.87 -8.09 13.11
CA GLU A 177 12.09 -9.21 14.03
C GLU A 177 13.08 -8.84 15.13
N VAL A 178 14.14 -8.10 14.80
CA VAL A 178 15.12 -7.61 15.79
C VAL A 178 14.45 -6.70 16.82
N VAL A 179 13.62 -5.76 16.37
CA VAL A 179 12.89 -4.86 17.29
C VAL A 179 11.85 -5.62 18.12
N PHE A 180 11.20 -6.63 17.54
CA PHE A 180 10.29 -7.50 18.27
C PHE A 180 11.00 -8.25 19.40
N GLN A 181 12.21 -8.75 19.15
CA GLN A 181 13.05 -9.38 20.18
C GLN A 181 13.49 -8.40 21.27
N TRP A 182 13.65 -7.10 20.98
CA TRP A 182 13.97 -6.09 22.00
C TRP A 182 12.80 -5.74 22.93
N ILE A 183 11.57 -6.04 22.52
CA ILE A 183 10.36 -5.82 23.32
C ILE A 183 10.13 -6.97 24.32
N GLN A 184 10.62 -8.17 24.01
CA GLN A 184 10.51 -9.38 24.85
C GLN A 184 11.45 -9.32 26.07
#